data_AF-A0A4V3P5F4-F1
#
_entry.id   AF-A0A4V3P5F4-F1
#
_cell.length_a   1.000
_cell.length_b   1.000
_cell.length_c   1.000
_cell.angle_alpha   90.00
_cell.angle_beta   90.00
_cell.angle_gamma   90.00
#
_symmetry.space_group_name_H-M   'P 1'
#
loop_
_entity.id
_entity.type
_entity.pdbx_description
1 polymer ?
#
loop_
_entity_poly.entity_id
_entity_poly.type
_entity_poly.pdbx_seq_one_letter_code
_entity_poly.pdbx_strand_id
1 'polypeptide(L)'
;ADSGPASFWASQATAGEHLGIAGPRSGGFSLPYDAEWVLIAGDTTALPGIQSIAAQLPPEIDARVFIEVPDKLEQQPIPSPAILRTQWVIASSEPCQSLCKTLLSQSLPVGPGYIWIAGESTAIRTLRLHYLQDLELPKHRVSAKGYWKAGEGDHKDS
;
A
#
# COMPACT_ATOMS: atom_id res chain seq x y z
N ALA A 1 23.58 21.26 -4.56
CA ALA A 1 22.52 20.67 -5.38
C ALA A 1 21.83 19.65 -4.51
N ASP A 2 20.65 20.04 -4.04
CA ASP A 2 19.81 19.44 -3.02
C ASP A 2 19.40 18.00 -3.38
N SER A 3 19.89 17.02 -2.63
CA SER A 3 19.36 15.65 -2.65
C SER A 3 18.32 15.56 -1.54
N GLY A 4 17.04 15.50 -1.92
CA GLY A 4 15.92 15.52 -0.99
C GLY A 4 15.91 14.34 -0.01
N PRO A 5 15.35 14.52 1.20
CA PRO A 5 15.41 13.59 2.33
C PRO A 5 14.75 12.22 2.09
N ALA A 6 13.98 12.06 1.01
CA ALA A 6 13.43 10.77 0.59
C ALA A 6 14.52 9.77 0.12
N SER A 7 15.63 10.28 -0.42
CA SER A 7 16.69 9.45 -1.03
C SER A 7 17.59 8.78 0.01
N PHE A 8 17.69 9.35 1.22
CA PHE A 8 18.60 8.84 2.25
C PHE A 8 18.06 7.56 2.92
N TRP A 9 16.73 7.44 3.07
CA TRP A 9 16.09 6.25 3.66
C TRP A 9 16.14 5.01 2.76
N ALA A 10 16.17 5.18 1.44
CA ALA A 10 16.30 4.06 0.50
C ALA A 10 17.73 3.46 0.45
N SER A 11 18.76 4.23 0.86
CA SER A 11 20.17 3.84 0.73
C SER A 11 20.83 3.33 2.02
N GLN A 12 20.15 3.45 3.18
CA GLN A 12 20.69 3.11 4.51
C GLN A 12 19.82 2.12 5.28
N ALA A 13 19.17 1.17 4.59
CA ALA A 13 18.55 0.02 5.25
C ALA A 13 19.63 -0.91 5.84
N THR A 14 20.22 -0.53 6.97
CA THR A 14 21.03 -1.40 7.81
C THR A 14 20.10 -2.07 8.80
N ALA A 15 19.97 -3.39 8.71
CA ALA A 15 19.16 -4.21 9.60
C ALA A 15 19.55 -3.96 11.07
N GLY A 16 18.62 -3.42 11.86
CA GLY A 16 18.88 -3.15 13.28
C GLY A 16 17.82 -2.33 14.03
N GLU A 17 16.99 -1.53 13.36
CA GLU A 17 15.89 -0.82 14.02
C GLU A 17 14.57 -1.59 13.93
N HIS A 18 13.93 -1.79 15.08
CA HIS A 18 12.69 -2.54 15.25
C HIS A 18 11.50 -1.86 14.56
N LEU A 19 11.32 -2.13 13.26
CA LEU A 19 10.05 -2.01 12.55
C LEU A 19 9.88 -3.32 11.77
N GLY A 20 8.93 -4.13 12.22
CA GLY A 20 8.77 -5.52 11.82
C GLY A 20 8.79 -5.69 10.31
N ILE A 21 9.92 -6.22 9.81
CA ILE A 21 10.10 -6.68 8.44
C ILE A 21 9.05 -7.75 8.20
N ALA A 22 7.92 -7.36 7.60
CA ALA A 22 6.87 -8.27 7.16
C ALA A 22 7.26 -8.87 5.80
N GLY A 23 8.37 -9.61 5.79
CA GLY A 23 8.62 -10.67 4.80
C GLY A 23 7.76 -11.90 5.13
N PRO A 24 7.52 -12.81 4.17
CA PRO A 24 6.37 -13.68 4.20
C PRO A 24 6.56 -14.86 5.16
N ARG A 25 5.94 -14.74 6.34
CA ARG A 25 5.18 -15.78 7.04
C ARG A 25 4.41 -15.09 8.17
N SER A 26 3.14 -14.72 7.91
CA SER A 26 2.22 -13.92 8.78
C SER A 26 2.29 -12.38 8.72
N GLY A 27 2.80 -11.80 7.63
CA GLY A 27 2.90 -10.34 7.39
C GLY A 27 1.59 -9.59 7.07
N GLY A 28 0.45 -10.05 7.58
CA GLY A 28 -0.83 -9.32 7.52
C GLY A 28 -1.61 -9.36 6.20
N PHE A 29 -1.09 -9.96 5.13
CA PHE A 29 -1.90 -10.35 3.96
C PHE A 29 -2.44 -11.75 4.18
N SER A 30 -3.76 -11.90 4.13
CA SER A 30 -4.45 -13.18 4.25
C SER A 30 -5.72 -13.11 3.42
N LEU A 31 -5.64 -13.58 2.17
CA LEU A 31 -6.78 -13.59 1.26
C LEU A 31 -7.87 -14.54 1.81
N PRO A 32 -9.09 -14.06 2.11
CA PRO A 32 -10.21 -14.92 2.46
C PRO A 32 -10.50 -15.92 1.33
N TYR A 33 -10.92 -17.14 1.68
CA TYR A 33 -11.17 -18.20 0.69
C TYR A 33 -12.32 -17.88 -0.26
N ASP A 34 -13.23 -17.00 0.17
CA ASP A 34 -14.40 -16.56 -0.58
C ASP A 34 -14.17 -15.22 -1.29
N ALA A 35 -12.95 -14.66 -1.25
CA ALA A 35 -12.67 -13.41 -1.94
C ALA A 35 -12.72 -13.60 -3.46
N GLU A 36 -13.55 -12.82 -4.14
CA GLU A 36 -13.64 -12.74 -5.60
C GLU A 36 -12.76 -11.61 -6.15
N TRP A 37 -12.48 -10.60 -5.34
CA TRP A 37 -11.65 -9.46 -5.70
C TRP A 37 -10.71 -9.04 -4.58
N VAL A 38 -9.59 -8.42 -4.97
CA VAL A 38 -8.65 -7.80 -4.04
C VAL A 38 -8.29 -6.38 -4.49
N LEU A 39 -8.31 -5.44 -3.55
CA LEU A 39 -7.73 -4.11 -3.74
C LEU A 39 -6.42 -4.04 -2.96
N ILE A 40 -5.32 -3.76 -3.66
CA ILE A 40 -3.99 -3.62 -3.08
C ILE A 40 -3.52 -2.20 -3.34
N ALA A 41 -3.11 -1.46 -2.32
CA ALA A 41 -2.60 -0.11 -2.53
C ALA A 41 -1.42 0.27 -1.65
N GLY A 42 -0.59 1.18 -2.15
CA GLY A 42 0.46 1.79 -1.36
C GLY A 42 1.31 2.78 -2.12
N ASP A 43 2.30 3.35 -1.44
CA ASP A 43 3.33 4.18 -2.07
C ASP A 43 4.50 3.31 -2.56
N THR A 44 5.55 3.96 -3.05
CA THR A 44 6.76 3.29 -3.55
C THR A 44 7.44 2.40 -2.48
N THR A 45 7.26 2.71 -1.19
CA THR A 45 7.80 1.89 -0.09
C THR A 45 7.08 0.55 0.05
N ALA A 46 5.80 0.49 -0.35
CA ALA A 46 5.00 -0.74 -0.32
C ALA A 46 5.17 -1.59 -1.59
N LEU A 47 5.80 -1.07 -2.65
CA LEU A 47 5.89 -1.72 -3.96
C LEU A 47 6.45 -3.16 -3.92
N PRO A 48 7.53 -3.47 -3.17
CA PRO A 48 8.01 -4.86 -3.07
C PRO A 48 6.98 -5.80 -2.43
N GLY A 49 6.25 -5.31 -1.43
CA GLY A 49 5.16 -6.06 -0.79
C GLY A 49 3.99 -6.30 -1.75
N ILE A 50 3.61 -5.29 -2.52
CA ILE A 50 2.57 -5.36 -3.55
C ILE A 50 2.94 -6.40 -4.62
N GLN A 51 4.17 -6.36 -5.15
CA GLN A 51 4.65 -7.32 -6.14
C GLN A 51 4.63 -8.75 -5.60
N SER A 52 5.08 -8.95 -4.36
CA SER A 52 5.08 -10.26 -3.69
C SER A 52 3.67 -10.82 -3.51
N ILE A 53 2.72 -9.98 -3.09
CA ILE A 53 1.31 -10.36 -2.96
C ILE A 53 0.72 -10.71 -4.34
N ALA A 54 0.89 -9.81 -5.32
CA ALA A 54 0.31 -9.96 -6.65
C ALA A 54 0.80 -11.23 -7.36
N ALA A 55 2.07 -11.60 -7.19
CA ALA A 55 2.66 -12.81 -7.78
C ALA A 55 2.05 -14.12 -7.26
N GLN A 56 1.39 -14.09 -6.09
CA GLN A 56 0.83 -15.27 -5.43
C GLN A 56 -0.70 -15.33 -5.50
N LEU A 57 -1.36 -14.34 -6.10
CA LEU A 57 -2.81 -14.34 -6.22
C LEU A 57 -3.29 -15.47 -7.14
N PRO A 58 -4.43 -16.12 -6.87
CA PRO A 58 -5.06 -17.06 -7.81
C PRO A 58 -5.50 -16.37 -9.12
N PRO A 59 -5.53 -17.09 -10.26
CA PRO A 59 -5.89 -16.54 -11.55
C PRO A 59 -7.33 -16.01 -11.64
N GLU A 60 -8.23 -16.50 -10.78
CA GLU A 60 -9.65 -16.13 -10.76
C GLU A 60 -9.92 -14.77 -10.10
N ILE A 61 -8.95 -14.22 -9.37
CA ILE A 61 -9.13 -12.99 -8.59
C ILE A 61 -9.10 -11.75 -9.50
N ASP A 62 -10.09 -10.87 -9.33
CA ASP A 62 -10.02 -9.50 -9.85
C ASP A 62 -9.13 -8.65 -8.93
N ALA A 63 -7.89 -8.40 -9.36
CA ALA A 63 -6.89 -7.66 -8.61
C ALA A 63 -6.80 -6.21 -9.08
N ARG A 64 -7.15 -5.26 -8.22
CA ARG A 64 -7.02 -3.82 -8.46
C ARG A 64 -5.86 -3.27 -7.64
N VAL A 65 -4.81 -2.82 -8.31
CA VAL A 65 -3.57 -2.36 -7.70
C VAL A 65 -3.42 -0.85 -7.90
N PHE A 66 -3.25 -0.09 -6.82
CA PHE A 66 -3.03 1.36 -6.83
C PHE A 66 -1.68 1.69 -6.21
N ILE A 67 -0.76 2.26 -6.98
CA ILE A 67 0.59 2.56 -6.48
C ILE A 67 0.89 4.05 -6.68
N GLU A 68 1.21 4.73 -5.58
CA GLU A 68 1.71 6.10 -5.64
C GLU A 68 3.22 6.14 -5.88
N VAL A 69 3.63 6.91 -6.87
CA VAL A 69 5.02 7.11 -7.28
C VAL A 69 5.31 8.60 -7.44
N PRO A 70 6.55 9.06 -7.18
CA PRO A 70 6.89 10.47 -7.35
C PRO A 70 6.80 10.92 -8.81
N ASP A 71 7.08 10.04 -9.76
CA ASP A 71 6.95 10.30 -11.19
C ASP A 71 6.75 9.00 -12.01
N LYS A 72 6.57 9.14 -13.33
CA LYS A 72 6.25 8.02 -14.23
C LYS A 72 7.42 7.06 -14.47
N LEU A 73 8.66 7.46 -14.21
CA LEU A 73 9.84 6.62 -14.43
C LEU A 73 9.99 5.55 -13.35
N GLU A 74 9.36 5.75 -12.19
CA GLU A 74 9.33 4.80 -11.07
C GLU A 74 8.31 3.66 -11.25
N GLN A 75 7.61 3.61 -12.40
CA GLN A 75 6.68 2.53 -12.70
C GLN A 75 7.43 1.23 -13.00
N GLN A 76 7.02 0.15 -12.34
CA GLN A 76 7.66 -1.16 -12.45
C GLN A 76 6.65 -2.25 -12.81
N PRO A 77 7.05 -3.32 -13.51
CA PRO A 77 6.16 -4.46 -13.74
C PRO A 77 5.62 -5.05 -12.43
N ILE A 78 4.34 -5.40 -12.44
CA ILE A 78 3.66 -6.11 -11.35
C ILE A 78 3.30 -7.51 -11.85
N PRO A 79 4.13 -8.55 -11.60
CA PRO A 79 3.82 -9.89 -12.04
C PRO A 79 2.62 -10.45 -11.26
N SER A 80 1.66 -11.03 -11.96
CA SER A 80 0.52 -11.71 -11.35
C SER A 80 -0.11 -12.69 -12.34
N PRO A 81 -0.56 -13.87 -11.88
CA PRO A 81 -1.40 -14.73 -12.70
C PRO A 81 -2.89 -14.33 -12.63
N ALA A 82 -3.28 -13.42 -11.73
CA ALA A 82 -4.64 -12.92 -11.54
C ALA A 82 -5.09 -11.95 -12.65
N ILE A 83 -6.38 -11.60 -12.67
CA ILE A 83 -6.92 -10.55 -13.54
C ILE A 83 -6.49 -9.20 -12.98
N LEU A 84 -5.34 -8.71 -13.44
CA LEU A 84 -4.68 -7.54 -12.88
C LEU A 84 -5.07 -6.23 -13.57
N ARG A 85 -5.47 -5.23 -12.77
CA ARG A 85 -5.62 -3.84 -13.20
C ARG A 85 -4.77 -2.95 -12.31
N THR A 86 -3.76 -2.32 -12.89
CA THR A 86 -2.85 -1.42 -12.17
C THR A 86 -3.12 0.03 -12.53
N GLN A 87 -3.26 0.87 -11.51
CA GLN A 87 -3.33 2.31 -11.63
C GLN A 87 -2.17 2.95 -10.88
N TRP A 88 -1.32 3.65 -11.62
CA TRP A 88 -0.23 4.45 -11.08
C TRP A 88 -0.73 5.86 -10.76
N VAL A 89 -0.50 6.30 -9.54
CA VAL A 89 -0.88 7.62 -9.03
C VAL A 89 0.40 8.44 -8.88
N ILE A 90 0.42 9.66 -9.42
CA ILE A 90 1.56 10.56 -9.24
C ILE A 90 1.38 11.27 -7.89
N ALA A 91 2.43 11.24 -7.07
CA ALA A 91 2.42 11.87 -5.76
C ALA A 91 2.21 13.40 -5.88
N SER A 92 1.47 13.96 -4.92
CA SER A 92 1.43 15.41 -4.70
C SER A 92 2.51 15.82 -3.68
N SER A 93 2.50 17.08 -3.25
CA SER A 93 3.44 17.55 -2.21
C SER A 93 3.23 16.85 -0.86
N GLU A 94 2.00 16.42 -0.59
CA GLU A 94 1.64 15.72 0.64
C GLU A 94 1.71 14.20 0.44
N PRO A 95 2.43 13.47 1.31
CA PRO A 95 2.56 12.02 1.23
C PRO A 95 1.22 11.28 1.16
N CYS A 96 1.10 10.32 0.23
CA CYS A 96 -0.08 9.46 0.07
C CYS A 96 -1.41 10.21 -0.12
N GLN A 97 -1.40 11.53 -0.30
CA GLN A 97 -2.63 12.32 -0.45
C GLN A 97 -3.32 11.99 -1.76
N SER A 98 -2.56 11.88 -2.85
CA SER A 98 -3.09 11.55 -4.17
C SER A 98 -3.60 10.11 -4.20
N LEU A 99 -2.91 9.19 -3.53
CA LEU A 99 -3.39 7.81 -3.31
C LEU A 99 -4.71 7.79 -2.52
N CYS A 100 -4.77 8.50 -1.40
CA CYS A 100 -5.99 8.57 -0.57
C CYS A 100 -7.17 9.08 -1.38
N LYS A 101 -7.00 10.22 -2.06
CA LYS A 101 -8.04 10.82 -2.90
C LYS A 101 -8.52 9.85 -3.98
N THR A 102 -7.60 9.14 -4.63
CA THR A 102 -7.92 8.15 -5.65
C THR A 102 -8.78 7.03 -5.08
N LEU A 103 -8.35 6.44 -3.96
CA LEU A 103 -9.05 5.31 -3.33
C LEU A 103 -10.42 5.69 -2.76
N LEU A 104 -10.55 6.87 -2.15
CA LEU A 104 -11.83 7.38 -1.66
C LEU A 104 -12.86 7.66 -2.76
N SER A 105 -12.40 7.87 -4.00
CA SER A 105 -13.28 8.04 -5.17
C SER A 105 -13.62 6.73 -5.89
N GLN A 106 -12.97 5.63 -5.50
CA GLN A 106 -13.10 4.36 -6.19
C GLN A 106 -14.29 3.57 -5.65
N SER A 107 -15.16 3.11 -6.56
CA SER A 107 -16.16 2.10 -6.20
C SER A 107 -15.52 0.72 -6.09
N LEU A 108 -15.85 0.01 -5.00
CA LEU A 108 -15.45 -1.38 -4.82
C LEU A 108 -16.24 -2.29 -5.77
N PRO A 109 -15.64 -3.38 -6.29
CA PRO A 109 -16.39 -4.39 -7.02
C PRO A 109 -17.52 -4.97 -6.16
N VAL A 110 -18.56 -5.47 -6.84
CA VAL A 110 -19.63 -6.23 -6.18
C VAL A 110 -19.07 -7.58 -5.71
N GLY A 111 -19.58 -8.08 -4.59
CA GLY A 111 -19.22 -9.39 -4.06
C GLY A 111 -18.17 -9.33 -2.94
N PRO A 112 -17.80 -10.50 -2.40
CA PRO A 112 -16.83 -10.62 -1.31
C PRO A 112 -15.43 -10.19 -1.76
N GLY A 113 -14.85 -9.21 -1.06
CA GLY A 113 -13.50 -8.72 -1.35
C GLY A 113 -12.53 -8.71 -0.20
N TYR A 114 -11.30 -8.31 -0.51
CA TYR A 114 -10.24 -8.07 0.46
C TYR A 114 -9.47 -6.78 0.10
N ILE A 115 -9.09 -6.02 1.12
CA ILE A 115 -8.32 -4.79 0.98
C ILE A 115 -7.01 -4.93 1.74
N TRP A 116 -5.91 -4.68 1.05
CA TRP A 116 -4.59 -4.55 1.63
C TRP A 116 -4.00 -3.19 1.27
N ILE A 117 -3.67 -2.37 2.26
CA ILE A 117 -3.09 -1.05 2.06
C ILE A 117 -1.86 -0.85 2.94
N ALA A 118 -0.78 -0.31 2.38
CA ALA A 118 0.44 0.01 3.12
C ALA A 118 1.09 1.32 2.63
N GLY A 119 1.64 2.12 3.52
CA GLY A 119 2.23 3.42 3.18
C GLY A 119 2.32 4.38 4.37
N GLU A 120 2.17 5.68 4.13
CA GLU A 120 2.21 6.69 5.20
C GLU A 120 1.07 6.50 6.22
N SER A 121 1.41 6.54 7.51
CA SER A 121 0.56 6.11 8.62
C SER A 121 -0.75 6.90 8.75
N THR A 122 -0.72 8.21 8.51
CA THR A 122 -1.89 9.10 8.61
C THR A 122 -2.88 8.85 7.48
N ALA A 123 -2.35 8.76 6.25
CA ALA A 123 -3.09 8.39 5.05
C ALA A 123 -3.74 7.00 5.19
N ILE A 124 -2.94 6.00 5.59
CA ILE A 124 -3.42 4.63 5.77
C ILE A 124 -4.47 4.53 6.88
N ARG A 125 -4.32 5.29 7.97
CA ARG A 125 -5.35 5.38 9.02
C ARG A 125 -6.65 5.94 8.47
N THR A 126 -6.60 7.01 7.67
CA THR A 126 -7.78 7.62 7.05
C THR A 126 -8.51 6.61 6.17
N LEU A 127 -7.79 5.93 5.28
CA LEU A 127 -8.36 4.90 4.40
C LEU A 127 -8.96 3.73 5.20
N ARG A 128 -8.26 3.28 6.25
CA ARG A 128 -8.77 2.21 7.11
C ARG A 128 -10.10 2.59 7.78
N LEU A 129 -10.22 3.82 8.27
CA LEU A 129 -11.47 4.30 8.89
C LEU A 129 -12.59 4.32 7.85
N HIS A 130 -12.33 4.88 6.66
CA HIS A 130 -13.31 4.90 5.58
C HIS A 130 -13.84 3.49 5.25
N TYR A 131 -12.96 2.52 5.00
CA TYR A 131 -13.37 1.16 4.65
C TYR A 131 -14.11 0.43 5.77
N LEU A 132 -13.72 0.64 7.03
CA LEU A 132 -14.33 -0.06 8.17
C LEU A 132 -15.59 0.61 8.72
N GLN A 133 -15.71 1.93 8.62
CA GLN A 133 -16.78 2.71 9.25
C GLN A 133 -17.78 3.23 8.23
N ASP A 134 -17.31 3.79 7.10
CA ASP A 134 -18.20 4.39 6.10
C ASP A 134 -18.76 3.33 5.15
N LEU A 135 -17.92 2.36 4.76
CA LEU A 135 -18.32 1.22 3.92
C LEU A 135 -18.60 -0.06 4.74
N GLU A 136 -18.49 0.03 6.07
CA GLU A 136 -18.85 -1.03 7.03
C GLU A 136 -18.24 -2.41 6.73
N LEU A 137 -17.05 -2.45 6.10
CA LEU A 137 -16.43 -3.73 5.77
C LEU A 137 -16.00 -4.48 7.04
N PRO A 138 -16.16 -5.82 7.08
CA PRO A 138 -15.66 -6.62 8.18
C PRO A 138 -14.15 -6.41 8.39
N LYS A 139 -13.71 -6.31 9.65
CA LYS A 139 -12.29 -6.09 9.98
C LYS A 139 -11.33 -7.11 9.35
N HIS A 140 -11.74 -8.36 9.20
CA HIS A 140 -10.92 -9.40 8.58
C HIS A 140 -10.75 -9.22 7.06
N ARG A 141 -11.53 -8.34 6.43
CA ARG A 141 -11.43 -7.98 5.01
C ARG A 141 -10.56 -6.76 4.73
N VAL A 142 -10.02 -6.11 5.78
CA VAL A 142 -9.19 -4.91 5.63
C VAL A 142 -7.90 -5.06 6.43
N SER A 143 -6.77 -5.09 5.72
CA SER A 143 -5.42 -5.01 6.30
C SER A 143 -4.78 -3.69 5.93
N ALA A 144 -4.46 -2.88 6.93
CA ALA A 144 -3.92 -1.55 6.74
C ALA A 144 -2.64 -1.38 7.58
N LYS A 145 -1.54 -0.98 6.94
CA LYS A 145 -0.20 -0.93 7.52
C LYS A 145 0.45 0.44 7.31
N GLY A 146 0.59 1.22 8.38
CA GLY A 146 1.46 2.40 8.36
C GLY A 146 2.91 1.95 8.40
N TYR A 147 3.65 2.13 7.31
CA TYR A 147 5.07 1.76 7.22
C TYR A 147 5.98 2.88 7.71
N TRP A 148 5.56 4.12 7.51
CA TRP A 148 6.31 5.31 7.90
C TRP A 148 5.33 6.45 8.25
N LYS A 149 5.84 7.56 8.80
CA LYS A 149 5.02 8.73 9.14
C LYS A 149 5.79 10.01 8.84
N ALA A 150 5.14 10.95 8.17
CA ALA A 150 5.74 12.23 7.85
C ALA A 150 5.94 13.08 9.12
N GLY A 151 7.11 13.71 9.27
CA GLY A 151 7.44 14.58 10.39
C GLY A 151 8.00 13.89 11.65
N GLU A 152 8.04 12.56 11.70
CA GLU A 152 8.55 11.81 12.87
C GLU A 152 10.02 11.38 12.75
N GLY A 153 10.75 11.95 11.78
CA GLY A 153 12.19 11.72 11.54
C GLY A 153 13.10 12.94 11.73
N ASP A 154 12.57 14.08 12.18
CA ASP A 154 13.36 15.29 12.49
C ASP A 154 13.46 15.47 14.01
N HIS A 155 14.18 14.59 14.67
CA HIS A 155 14.76 14.86 15.99
C HIS A 155 16.11 14.15 16.07
N LYS A 156 17.17 14.85 15.66
CA LYS A 156 18.51 14.64 16.21
C LYS A 156 19.05 15.95 16.79
N ASP A 157 19.03 15.94 18.12
CA ASP A 157 20.00 16.51 19.05
C ASP A 157 20.26 18.03 19.04
N SER A 158 19.95 18.64 20.20
CA SER A 158 20.74 19.73 20.78
C SER A 158 21.43 19.20 22.03
#